data_AF-A0AAD7IRW8-F1
#
_entry.id   AF-A0AAD7IRW8-F1
#
_cell.length_a   1.000
_cell.length_b   1.000
_cell.length_c   1.000
_cell.angle_alpha   90.00
_cell.angle_beta   90.00
_cell.angle_gamma   90.00
#
_symmetry.space_group_name_H-M   'P 1'
#
loop_
_entity.id
_entity.type
_entity.pdbx_description
1 polymer ?
#
loop_
_entity_poly.entity_id
_entity_poly.type
_entity_poly.pdbx_seq_one_letter_code
_entity_poly.pdbx_strand_id
1 'polypeptide(L)'
;IDEAITADQNHNIAHEAIDVADHQFPFESELAVDIFGRALADAKTAEIIPLQLGVSPAEWGPEGYPESETVKVGKRNVELTLPFPIWWPRAVAWAQGLELLSKIQAVENGDIVLP
;
A
#
# COMPACT_ATOMS: atom_id res chain seq x y z
N ILE A 1 -22.86 33.89 -26.15
CA ILE A 1 -21.72 33.68 -25.22
C ILE A 1 -22.20 32.91 -23.98
N ASP A 2 -23.44 33.13 -23.51
CA ASP A 2 -24.00 32.39 -22.37
C ASP A 2 -24.36 30.91 -22.65
N GLU A 3 -24.68 30.53 -23.89
CA GLU A 3 -25.11 29.16 -24.21
C GLU A 3 -23.97 28.12 -24.19
N ALA A 4 -22.72 28.55 -24.34
CA ALA A 4 -21.56 27.66 -24.38
C ALA A 4 -21.08 27.25 -22.97
N ILE A 5 -21.46 27.99 -21.93
CA ILE A 5 -21.04 27.73 -20.54
C ILE A 5 -21.95 26.66 -19.89
N THR A 6 -23.22 26.60 -20.29
CA THR A 6 -24.21 25.65 -19.75
C THR A 6 -23.94 24.20 -20.18
N ALA A 7 -23.32 23.98 -21.35
CA ALA A 7 -23.05 22.64 -21.86
C ALA A 7 -21.88 21.93 -21.14
N ASP A 8 -20.95 22.69 -20.56
CA ASP A 8 -19.69 22.17 -19.97
C ASP A 8 -19.86 21.70 -18.52
N GLN A 9 -20.97 22.06 -17.86
CA GLN A 9 -21.28 21.71 -16.46
C GLN A 9 -21.93 20.32 -16.30
N ASN A 10 -22.28 19.64 -17.40
CA ASN A 10 -23.02 18.36 -17.37
C ASN A 10 -22.17 17.10 -17.15
N HIS A 11 -20.85 17.23 -16.94
CA HIS A 11 -19.96 16.08 -16.68
C HIS A 11 -19.48 16.01 -15.22
N ASN A 12 -20.17 16.64 -14.28
CA ASN A 12 -20.06 16.25 -12.87
C ASN A 12 -20.95 15.01 -12.68
N ILE A 13 -20.45 13.84 -13.08
CA ILE A 13 -21.02 12.57 -12.67
C ILE A 13 -20.87 12.54 -11.15
N ALA A 14 -21.93 12.95 -10.45
CA ALA A 14 -22.12 12.66 -9.05
C ALA A 14 -22.26 11.14 -8.95
N HIS A 15 -21.12 10.44 -8.86
CA HIS A 15 -21.14 9.06 -8.42
C HIS A 15 -21.84 9.07 -7.06
N GLU A 16 -22.94 8.32 -6.95
CA GLU A 16 -23.53 8.03 -5.67
C GLU A 16 -22.40 7.56 -4.75
N ALA A 17 -22.27 8.18 -3.58
CA ALA A 17 -21.19 7.87 -2.66
C ALA A 17 -21.22 6.36 -2.42
N ILE A 18 -20.12 5.68 -2.75
CA ILE A 18 -19.99 4.27 -2.40
C ILE A 18 -20.08 4.21 -0.88
N ASP A 19 -20.98 3.38 -0.37
CA ASP A 19 -21.11 3.14 1.06
C ASP A 19 -19.79 2.55 1.57
N VAL A 20 -18.95 3.42 2.12
CA VAL A 20 -17.67 3.02 2.69
C VAL A 20 -18.02 2.40 4.03
N ALA A 21 -17.70 1.11 4.20
CA ALA A 21 -17.90 0.45 5.47
C ALA A 21 -17.27 1.28 6.61
N ASP A 22 -18.10 1.74 7.54
CA ASP A 22 -17.70 2.71 8.56
C ASP A 22 -16.49 2.26 9.39
N HIS A 23 -16.33 0.93 9.58
CA HIS A 23 -15.26 0.33 10.37
C HIS A 23 -14.92 -1.09 9.87
N GLN A 24 -14.09 -1.22 8.84
CA GLN A 24 -13.37 -2.49 8.62
C GLN A 24 -12.03 -2.43 9.35
N PHE A 25 -12.08 -2.74 10.64
CA PHE A 25 -10.88 -3.14 11.36
C PHE A 25 -10.36 -4.41 10.69
N PRO A 26 -9.08 -4.47 10.24
CA PRO A 26 -8.63 -5.53 9.35
C PRO A 26 -8.37 -6.86 10.06
N PHE A 27 -8.69 -6.95 11.36
CA PHE A 27 -8.57 -8.13 12.21
C PHE A 27 -9.93 -8.48 12.80
N GLU A 28 -10.24 -9.77 12.92
CA GLU A 28 -11.50 -10.23 13.53
C GLU A 28 -11.42 -10.35 15.05
N SER A 29 -10.21 -10.37 15.62
CA SER A 29 -9.98 -10.57 17.06
C SER A 29 -8.86 -9.70 17.62
N GLU A 30 -8.95 -9.32 18.91
CA GLU A 30 -7.84 -8.65 19.62
C GLU A 30 -6.57 -9.51 19.67
N LEU A 31 -6.73 -10.83 19.70
CA LEU A 31 -5.60 -11.77 19.65
C LEU A 31 -4.82 -11.63 18.33
N ALA A 32 -5.50 -11.47 17.20
CA ALA A 32 -4.84 -11.27 15.91
C ALA A 32 -4.07 -9.94 15.85
N VAL A 33 -4.57 -8.90 16.51
CA VAL A 33 -3.88 -7.61 16.66
C VAL A 33 -2.57 -7.78 17.44
N ASP A 34 -2.62 -8.51 18.55
CA ASP A 34 -1.45 -8.81 19.38
C ASP A 34 -0.42 -9.64 18.61
N ILE A 35 -0.87 -10.66 17.86
CA ILE A 35 -0.02 -11.48 17.00
C ILE A 35 0.64 -10.62 15.94
N PHE A 36 -0.13 -9.78 15.24
CA PHE A 36 0.40 -8.86 14.23
C PHE A 36 1.46 -7.93 14.80
N GLY A 37 1.17 -7.30 15.95
CA GLY A 37 2.10 -6.36 16.60
C GLY A 37 3.43 -7.01 16.98
N ARG A 38 3.38 -8.22 17.57
CA ARG A 38 4.58 -8.98 17.94
C ARG A 38 5.35 -9.46 16.72
N ALA A 39 4.66 -10.09 15.76
CA ALA A 39 5.29 -10.59 14.54
C ALA A 39 5.94 -9.47 13.72
N LEU A 40 5.32 -8.29 13.65
CA LEU A 40 5.89 -7.13 12.97
C LEU A 40 7.13 -6.59 13.68
N ALA A 41 7.12 -6.56 15.02
CA ALA A 41 8.30 -6.16 15.79
C ALA A 41 9.47 -7.14 15.59
N ASP A 42 9.18 -8.44 15.58
CA ASP A 42 10.16 -9.49 15.35
C ASP A 42 10.72 -9.42 13.92
N ALA A 43 9.87 -9.27 12.91
CA ALA A 43 10.28 -9.13 11.51
C ALA A 43 11.16 -7.91 11.26
N LYS A 44 10.84 -6.77 11.89
CA LYS A 44 11.67 -5.56 11.87
C LYS A 44 13.03 -5.78 12.51
N THR A 45 13.06 -6.42 13.68
CA THR A 45 14.29 -6.69 14.43
C THR A 45 15.20 -7.67 13.71
N ALA A 46 14.61 -8.66 13.04
CA ALA A 46 15.33 -9.64 12.24
C ALA A 46 15.67 -9.15 10.81
N GLU A 47 15.33 -7.90 10.48
CA GLU A 47 15.56 -7.29 9.16
C GLU A 47 15.05 -8.17 7.99
N ILE A 48 13.90 -8.82 8.18
CA ILE A 48 13.31 -9.69 7.17
C ILE A 48 12.87 -8.84 5.98
N ILE A 49 13.37 -9.17 4.77
CA ILE A 49 12.95 -8.50 3.53
C ILE A 49 11.93 -9.40 2.82
N PRO A 50 10.64 -9.01 2.75
CA PRO A 50 9.62 -9.78 2.05
C PRO A 50 9.93 -9.92 0.56
N LEU A 51 9.45 -11.01 -0.02
CA LEU A 51 9.52 -11.27 -1.46
C LEU A 51 8.17 -10.98 -2.12
N GLN A 52 8.17 -10.83 -3.44
CA GLN A 52 7.00 -10.58 -4.29
C GLN A 52 6.28 -9.25 -4.02
N LEU A 53 6.98 -8.30 -3.38
CA LEU A 53 6.46 -6.97 -3.02
C LEU A 53 7.34 -5.82 -3.57
N GLY A 54 8.33 -6.13 -4.43
CA GLY A 54 9.18 -5.14 -5.10
C GLY A 54 10.23 -4.49 -4.20
N VAL A 55 10.47 -5.01 -2.99
CA VAL A 55 11.41 -4.45 -2.01
C VAL A 55 12.67 -5.29 -1.85
N SER A 56 12.69 -6.50 -2.41
CA SER A 56 13.85 -7.39 -2.35
C SER A 56 14.78 -7.15 -3.54
N PRO A 57 16.11 -7.07 -3.32
CA PRO A 57 17.09 -7.02 -4.40
C PRO A 57 16.99 -8.16 -5.41
N ALA A 58 16.42 -9.30 -5.01
CA ALA A 58 16.19 -10.44 -5.91
C ALA A 58 15.10 -10.18 -6.97
N GLU A 59 14.26 -9.17 -6.77
CA GLU A 59 13.16 -8.80 -7.66
C GLU A 59 13.56 -7.69 -8.63
N TRP A 60 14.68 -7.03 -8.38
CA TRP A 60 15.10 -5.86 -9.13
C TRP A 60 15.88 -6.26 -10.37
N GLY A 61 15.72 -5.46 -11.42
CA GLY A 61 16.58 -5.54 -12.60
C GLY A 61 17.96 -4.89 -12.35
N PRO A 62 18.77 -4.73 -13.40
CA PRO A 62 20.08 -4.08 -13.33
C PRO A 62 20.05 -2.66 -12.76
N GLU A 63 18.93 -1.96 -12.91
CA GLU A 63 18.72 -0.58 -12.45
C GLU A 63 18.53 -0.47 -10.93
N GLY A 64 18.32 -1.59 -10.23
CA GLY A 64 18.09 -1.61 -8.78
C GLY A 64 16.71 -1.06 -8.37
N TYR A 65 16.64 -0.53 -7.14
CA TYR A 65 15.43 0.06 -6.59
C TYR A 65 15.22 1.49 -7.15
N PRO A 66 13.99 1.87 -7.54
CA PRO A 66 13.73 3.17 -8.15
C PRO A 66 14.03 4.33 -7.19
N GLU A 67 14.87 5.27 -7.63
CA GLU A 67 15.25 6.47 -6.86
C GLU A 67 14.62 7.77 -7.38
N SER A 68 13.78 7.70 -8.40
CA SER A 68 12.94 8.81 -8.83
C SER A 68 11.62 8.33 -9.44
N GLU A 69 10.61 9.19 -9.37
CA GLU A 69 9.31 8.96 -9.98
C GLU A 69 8.76 10.27 -10.56
N THR A 70 8.18 10.21 -11.77
CA THR A 70 7.51 11.37 -12.37
C THR A 70 6.00 11.27 -12.13
N VAL A 71 5.47 12.19 -11.32
CA VAL A 71 4.04 12.25 -10.99
C VAL A 71 3.37 13.41 -11.71
N LYS A 72 2.15 13.18 -12.23
CA LYS A 72 1.35 14.22 -12.88
C LYS A 72 0.56 15.01 -11.84
N VAL A 73 0.89 16.29 -11.68
CA VAL A 73 0.20 17.23 -10.80
C VAL A 73 -0.58 18.24 -11.65
N GLY A 74 -1.88 17.99 -11.80
CA GLY A 74 -2.75 18.76 -12.69
C GLY A 74 -2.30 18.64 -14.16
N LYS A 75 -1.82 19.75 -14.73
CA LYS A 75 -1.32 19.81 -16.12
C LYS A 75 0.21 19.68 -16.23
N ARG A 76 0.92 19.49 -15.12
CA ARG A 76 2.39 19.44 -15.09
C ARG A 76 2.88 18.07 -14.65
N ASN A 77 4.06 17.68 -15.13
CA ASN A 77 4.79 16.54 -14.60
C ASN A 77 5.83 17.06 -13.61
N VAL A 78 5.91 16.44 -12.44
CA VAL A 78 6.85 16.77 -11.38
C VAL A 78 7.70 15.52 -11.13
N GLU A 79 9.02 15.68 -11.22
CA GLU A 79 9.95 14.64 -10.83
C GLU A 79 10.15 14.68 -9.31
N LEU A 80 9.91 13.54 -8.66
CA LEU A 80 10.15 13.32 -7.25
C LEU A 80 11.42 12.51 -7.11
N THR A 81 12.40 13.04 -6.37
CA THR A 81 13.56 12.25 -5.94
C THR A 81 13.15 11.38 -4.76
N LEU A 82 13.49 10.10 -4.83
CA LEU A 82 13.20 9.07 -3.84
C LEU A 82 14.51 8.44 -3.34
N PRO A 83 15.33 9.16 -2.54
CA PRO A 83 16.63 8.64 -2.13
C PRO A 83 16.53 7.27 -1.47
N PHE A 84 17.32 6.31 -1.97
CA PHE A 84 17.32 4.93 -1.48
C PHE A 84 17.42 4.82 0.06
N PRO A 85 18.35 5.54 0.75
CA PRO A 85 18.52 5.41 2.20
C PRO A 85 17.29 5.84 3.02
N ILE A 86 16.36 6.58 2.42
CA ILE A 86 15.15 7.08 3.08
C ILE A 86 13.95 6.20 2.71
N TRP A 87 13.77 5.92 1.42
CA TRP A 87 12.55 5.30 0.92
C TRP A 87 12.58 3.79 0.97
N TRP A 88 13.72 3.14 0.72
CA TRP A 88 13.80 1.69 0.74
C TRP A 88 13.50 1.10 2.13
N PRO A 89 14.07 1.61 3.24
CA PRO A 89 13.72 1.10 4.58
C PRO A 89 12.23 1.25 4.91
N ARG A 90 11.58 2.32 4.41
CA ARG A 90 10.14 2.55 4.59
C ARG A 90 9.31 1.57 3.77
N ALA A 91 9.72 1.31 2.53
CA ALA A 91 9.07 0.33 1.68
C ALA A 91 9.18 -1.08 2.27
N VAL A 92 10.34 -1.47 2.80
CA VAL A 92 10.53 -2.74 3.52
C VAL A 92 9.60 -2.83 4.73
N ALA A 93 9.56 -1.79 5.57
CA ALA A 93 8.68 -1.78 6.75
C ALA A 93 7.19 -1.88 6.38
N TRP A 94 6.78 -1.25 5.28
CA TRP A 94 5.43 -1.38 4.74
C TRP A 94 5.16 -2.80 4.22
N ALA A 95 6.08 -3.38 3.45
CA ALA A 95 5.96 -4.73 2.91
C ALA A 95 5.89 -5.79 4.02
N GLN A 96 6.67 -5.63 5.09
CA GLN A 96 6.62 -6.51 6.27
C GLN A 96 5.22 -6.49 6.91
N GLY A 97 4.65 -5.29 7.08
CA GLY A 97 3.29 -5.14 7.59
C GLY A 97 2.25 -5.75 6.66
N LEU A 98 2.34 -5.49 5.36
CA LEU A 98 1.39 -6.01 4.38
C LEU A 98 1.42 -7.54 4.34
N GLU A 99 2.60 -8.16 4.26
CA GLU A 99 2.72 -9.62 4.19
C GLU A 99 2.12 -10.29 5.45
N LEU A 100 2.42 -9.77 6.64
CA LEU A 100 1.87 -10.29 7.89
C LEU A 100 0.36 -10.10 7.97
N LEU A 101 -0.15 -8.94 7.54
CA LEU A 101 -1.58 -8.66 7.51
C LEU A 101 -2.31 -9.64 6.59
N SER A 102 -1.81 -9.83 5.37
CA SER A 102 -2.39 -10.76 4.41
C SER A 102 -2.37 -12.20 4.92
N LYS A 103 -1.30 -12.63 5.61
CA LYS A 103 -1.22 -13.97 6.22
C LYS A 103 -2.22 -14.14 7.35
N ILE A 104 -2.36 -13.16 8.24
CA ILE A 104 -3.31 -13.22 9.37
C ILE A 104 -4.74 -13.23 8.87
N GLN A 105 -5.08 -12.36 7.90
CA GLN A 105 -6.42 -12.35 7.29
C GLN A 105 -6.75 -13.67 6.60
N ALA A 106 -5.79 -14.27 5.88
CA ALA A 106 -6.00 -15.58 5.26
C ALA A 106 -6.23 -16.69 6.30
N VAL A 107 -5.64 -16.60 7.49
CA VAL A 107 -5.89 -17.53 8.60
C VAL A 107 -7.28 -17.30 9.21
N GLU A 108 -7.66 -16.05 9.47
CA GLU A 108 -8.98 -15.70 10.02
C GLU A 108 -10.12 -16.11 9.07
N ASN A 109 -9.94 -15.93 7.75
CA ASN A 109 -10.87 -16.37 6.72
C ASN A 109 -10.94 -17.91 6.54
N GLY A 110 -10.00 -18.66 7.13
CA GLY A 110 -9.88 -20.11 6.97
C GLY A 110 -9.24 -20.56 5.64
N ASP A 111 -8.63 -19.64 4.89
CA ASP A 111 -7.96 -19.92 3.61
C ASP A 111 -6.61 -20.63 3.80
N ILE A 112 -5.96 -20.45 4.97
CA ILE A 112 -4.66 -21.03 5.30
C ILE A 112 -4.69 -21.58 6.73
N VAL A 113 -4.20 -22.80 6.92
CA VAL A 113 -3.87 -23.35 8.24
C VAL A 113 -2.37 -23.16 8.45
N LEU A 114 -1.99 -22.34 9.43
CA LEU A 114 -0.59 -22.27 9.86
C LEU A 114 -0.20 -23.64 10.45
N PRO A 115 0.96 -24.21 10.07
CA PRO A 115 1.44 -25.48 10.60
C PRO A 115 1.72 -25.44 12.11
#